data_AF-W4M477-F1
#
_entry.id   AF-W4M477-F1
#
_cell.length_a   1.000
_cell.length_b   1.000
_cell.length_c   1.000
_cell.angle_alpha   90.00
_cell.angle_beta   90.00
_cell.angle_gamma   90.00
#
_symmetry.space_group_name_H-M   'P 1'
#
loop_
_entity.id
_entity.type
_entity.pdbx_description
1 polymer ?
#
loop_
_entity_poly.entity_id
_entity_poly.type
_entity_poly.pdbx_seq_one_letter_code
_entity_poly.pdbx_strand_id
1 'polypeptide(L)'
;LKAIDFILGEMEAERVPENDPQRAAALDMRDKITLRLLSATRETFTTLTYPHGDQLRHADFQMQFTDNHYNGEKQICETLKAKQKFTQDVKSETFRKKCEQRLFTQKAMPWSEVKKRAATNPHWQWHHMDALDALKNDLVRQDQWREQGNYVEKPPFPKPHTDVRIQEVTRDDRTGTAVLKLTPVHGETLHYEVGAVATPASATVTDPRHFETRDLTVSFLCVDAKGEHETGEPVEWHNRITIQSRVFQSDGEKRVELQAIPEAPIRYTTDGSNPNVGGMTYEGPFAVPENAYIVLAGAETHGLVAEHRLDLDAADSAPVKIDPERPAVWKHKHKSETTQETYTLLGQLKRFQASILGSKVSIVSESHWLEFNSDDQLALDAAALESTIESLRSVLKDGQIALEAFALSFPAGQQLLDWVKDVRTDLHTEEVEQP
;
A
#
# COMPACT_ATOMS: atom_id res chain seq x y z
N LEU A 1 20.65 57.69 -46.55
CA LEU A 1 21.29 56.56 -45.86
C LEU A 1 21.77 55.52 -46.87
N LYS A 2 20.89 54.77 -47.53
CA LYS A 2 21.28 53.74 -48.53
C LYS A 2 22.43 54.11 -49.49
N ALA A 3 22.42 55.31 -50.08
CA ALA A 3 23.48 55.74 -51.00
C ALA A 3 24.85 55.97 -50.33
N ILE A 4 24.88 56.57 -49.13
CA ILE A 4 26.15 56.80 -48.41
C ILE A 4 26.65 55.51 -47.73
N ASP A 5 25.73 54.65 -47.30
CA ASP A 5 26.06 53.32 -46.76
C ASP A 5 26.65 52.42 -47.87
N PHE A 6 26.15 52.53 -49.10
CA PHE A 6 26.71 51.83 -50.27
C PHE A 6 28.14 52.29 -50.56
N ILE A 7 28.39 53.60 -50.59
CA ILE A 7 29.74 54.17 -50.79
C ILE A 7 30.70 53.73 -49.69
N LEU A 8 30.26 53.74 -48.42
CA LEU A 8 31.06 53.25 -47.30
C LEU A 8 31.35 51.75 -47.41
N GLY A 9 30.37 50.96 -47.89
CA GLY A 9 30.55 49.53 -48.14
C GLY A 9 31.53 49.22 -49.28
N GLU A 10 31.52 50.01 -50.36
CA GLU A 10 32.54 49.90 -51.43
C GLU A 10 33.93 50.26 -50.92
N MET A 11 34.07 51.36 -50.17
CA MET A 11 35.34 51.75 -49.55
C MET A 11 35.89 50.69 -48.58
N GLU A 12 35.01 50.01 -47.85
CA GLU A 12 35.39 48.90 -46.97
C GLU A 12 35.83 47.67 -47.77
N ALA A 13 35.12 47.33 -48.86
CA ALA A 13 35.49 46.24 -49.76
C ALA A 13 36.85 46.48 -50.46
N GLU A 14 37.16 47.74 -50.78
CA GLU A 14 38.44 48.18 -51.35
C GLU A 14 39.55 48.34 -50.30
N ARG A 15 39.27 48.06 -49.01
CA ARG A 15 40.21 48.17 -47.89
C ARG A 15 40.83 49.57 -47.72
N VAL A 16 40.04 50.62 -47.99
CA VAL A 16 40.45 52.00 -47.76
C VAL A 16 40.78 52.19 -46.27
N PRO A 17 41.96 52.70 -45.89
CA PRO A 17 42.34 52.90 -44.49
C PRO A 17 41.33 53.75 -43.70
N GLU A 18 41.14 53.46 -42.42
CA GLU A 18 40.20 54.22 -41.56
C GLU A 18 40.54 55.71 -41.43
N ASN A 19 41.82 56.04 -41.55
CA ASN A 19 42.32 57.43 -41.50
C ASN A 19 42.29 58.13 -42.86
N ASP A 20 41.73 57.50 -43.90
CA ASP A 20 41.64 58.11 -45.22
C ASP A 20 40.67 59.32 -45.20
N PRO A 21 41.08 60.49 -45.73
CA PRO A 21 40.25 61.69 -45.75
C PRO A 21 38.89 61.52 -46.44
N GLN A 22 38.80 60.69 -47.49
CA GLN A 22 37.55 60.43 -48.20
C GLN A 22 36.61 59.56 -47.37
N ARG A 23 37.14 58.54 -46.68
CA ARG A 23 36.37 57.70 -45.76
C ARG A 23 35.87 58.49 -44.56
N ALA A 24 36.72 59.35 -43.99
CA ALA A 24 36.33 60.26 -42.91
C ALA A 24 35.21 61.23 -43.34
N ALA A 25 35.30 61.80 -44.55
CA ALA A 25 34.27 62.68 -45.09
C ALA A 25 32.95 61.94 -45.36
N ALA A 26 33.00 60.69 -45.83
CA ALA A 26 31.82 59.86 -46.04
C ALA A 26 31.12 59.51 -44.71
N LEU A 27 31.88 59.21 -43.66
CA LEU A 27 31.34 59.01 -42.31
C LEU A 27 30.67 60.28 -41.75
N ASP A 28 31.32 61.44 -41.85
CA ASP A 28 30.73 62.73 -41.45
C ASP A 28 29.44 63.05 -42.24
N MET A 29 29.42 62.75 -43.54
CA MET A 29 28.22 62.92 -44.36
C MET A 29 27.10 61.98 -43.93
N ARG A 30 27.41 60.71 -43.62
CA ARG A 30 26.43 59.75 -43.08
C ARG A 30 25.86 60.27 -41.77
N ASP A 31 26.70 60.73 -40.85
CA ASP A 31 26.28 61.22 -39.55
C ASP A 31 25.39 62.47 -39.67
N LYS A 32 25.73 63.41 -40.58
CA LYS A 32 24.89 64.58 -40.89
C LYS A 32 23.54 64.21 -41.51
N ILE A 33 23.48 63.18 -42.35
CA ILE A 33 22.22 62.70 -42.95
C ILE A 33 21.38 62.01 -41.87
N THR A 34 21.99 61.17 -41.03
CA THR A 34 21.35 60.51 -39.89
C THR A 34 20.77 61.54 -38.93
N LEU A 35 21.55 62.54 -38.52
CA LEU A 35 21.10 63.59 -37.60
C LEU A 35 19.91 64.39 -38.16
N ARG A 36 19.93 64.73 -39.46
CA ARG A 36 18.81 65.43 -40.11
C ARG A 36 17.55 64.57 -40.14
N LEU A 37 17.67 63.29 -40.49
CA LEU A 37 16.55 62.36 -40.49
C LEU A 37 15.96 62.18 -39.10
N LEU A 38 16.81 61.97 -38.09
CA LEU A 38 16.38 61.78 -36.71
C LEU A 38 15.72 63.05 -36.15
N SER A 39 16.26 64.24 -36.46
CA SER A 39 15.65 65.52 -36.07
C SER A 39 14.27 65.70 -36.69
N ALA A 40 14.13 65.46 -38.00
CA ALA A 40 12.83 65.53 -38.68
C ALA A 40 11.83 64.52 -38.11
N THR A 41 12.30 63.32 -37.76
CA THR A 41 11.47 62.26 -37.17
C THR A 41 10.98 62.67 -35.78
N ARG A 42 11.85 63.25 -34.93
CA ARG A 42 11.48 63.81 -33.62
C ARG A 42 10.41 64.90 -33.72
N GLU A 43 10.53 65.80 -34.70
CA GLU A 43 9.57 66.89 -34.90
C GLU A 43 8.24 66.41 -35.47
N THR A 44 8.26 65.32 -36.25
CA THR A 44 7.06 64.78 -36.91
C THR A 44 6.24 63.88 -35.98
N PHE A 45 6.89 62.97 -35.26
CA PHE A 45 6.21 61.99 -34.41
C PHE A 45 6.31 62.38 -32.94
N THR A 46 5.42 63.27 -32.52
CA THR A 46 5.40 63.83 -31.16
C THR A 46 4.35 63.21 -30.24
N THR A 47 3.41 62.43 -30.80
CA THR A 47 2.28 61.86 -30.06
C THR A 47 2.09 60.38 -30.37
N LEU A 48 2.03 59.56 -29.32
CA LEU A 48 1.60 58.17 -29.39
C LEU A 48 0.11 58.06 -29.07
N THR A 49 -0.65 57.44 -29.98
CA THR A 49 -2.07 57.15 -29.79
C THR A 49 -2.26 55.65 -29.56
N TYR A 50 -2.99 55.27 -28.52
CA TYR A 50 -3.20 53.86 -28.17
C TYR A 50 -4.60 53.62 -27.56
N PRO A 51 -5.19 52.43 -27.75
CA PRO A 51 -6.48 52.09 -27.17
C PRO A 51 -6.35 51.84 -25.66
N HIS A 52 -7.26 52.41 -24.88
CA HIS A 52 -7.33 52.15 -23.45
C HIS A 52 -8.78 52.26 -22.96
N GLY A 53 -9.38 51.10 -22.69
CA GLY A 53 -10.81 51.00 -22.47
C GLY A 53 -11.60 51.41 -23.70
N ASP A 54 -12.68 52.17 -23.54
CA ASP A 54 -13.59 52.49 -24.65
C ASP A 54 -13.14 53.71 -25.48
N GLN A 55 -11.90 54.19 -25.29
CA GLN A 55 -11.38 55.40 -25.94
C GLN A 55 -9.94 55.23 -26.42
N LEU A 56 -9.54 56.07 -27.38
CA LEU A 56 -8.14 56.27 -27.76
C LEU A 56 -7.52 57.30 -26.82
N ARG A 57 -6.37 56.96 -26.24
CA ARG A 57 -5.57 57.87 -25.41
C ARG A 57 -4.34 58.33 -26.16
N HIS A 58 -3.87 59.51 -25.77
CA HIS A 58 -2.67 60.13 -26.33
C HIS A 58 -1.60 60.26 -25.25
N ALA A 59 -0.35 60.09 -25.63
CA ALA A 59 0.81 60.34 -24.80
C ALA A 59 1.86 61.10 -25.59
N ASP A 60 2.48 62.10 -24.95
CA ASP A 60 3.62 62.80 -25.52
C ASP A 60 4.76 61.80 -25.72
N PHE A 61 5.27 61.74 -26.95
CA PHE A 61 6.37 60.88 -27.35
C PHE A 61 7.60 61.73 -27.61
N GLN A 62 8.49 61.78 -26.62
CA GLN A 62 9.72 62.56 -26.71
C GLN A 62 10.87 61.68 -27.18
N MET A 63 11.37 61.94 -28.39
CA MET A 63 12.56 61.24 -28.88
C MET A 63 13.82 61.74 -28.18
N GLN A 64 14.32 60.97 -27.22
CA GLN A 64 15.56 61.28 -26.51
C GLN A 64 16.76 60.68 -27.24
N PHE A 65 17.80 61.49 -27.47
CA PHE A 65 19.03 61.06 -28.13
C PHE A 65 20.15 60.97 -27.10
N THR A 66 20.74 59.79 -26.95
CA THR A 66 21.90 59.55 -26.10
C THR A 66 22.99 58.90 -26.96
N ASP A 67 24.20 59.47 -26.95
CA ASP A 67 25.40 58.91 -27.61
C ASP A 67 25.23 58.57 -29.11
N ASN A 68 24.58 59.46 -29.88
CA ASN A 68 24.31 59.28 -31.32
C ASN A 68 23.58 57.98 -31.70
N HIS A 69 22.94 57.30 -30.73
CA HIS A 69 22.15 56.12 -30.95
C HIS A 69 20.69 56.39 -30.58
N TYR A 70 19.76 56.03 -31.47
CA TYR A 70 18.32 56.16 -31.24
C TYR A 70 17.65 54.80 -31.43
N ASN A 71 16.93 54.36 -30.40
CA ASN A 71 16.09 53.17 -30.45
C ASN A 71 14.63 53.57 -30.20
N GLY A 72 13.89 53.82 -31.27
CA GLY A 72 12.49 54.24 -31.20
C GLY A 72 11.57 53.19 -30.61
N GLU A 73 11.82 51.91 -30.86
CA GLU A 73 11.05 50.81 -30.27
C GLU A 73 11.16 50.83 -28.75
N LYS A 74 12.38 50.98 -28.22
CA LYS A 74 12.63 51.09 -26.78
C LYS A 74 11.84 52.24 -26.16
N GLN A 75 11.83 53.41 -26.81
CA GLN A 75 11.13 54.60 -26.29
C GLN A 75 9.61 54.47 -26.39
N ILE A 76 9.09 53.85 -27.45
CA ILE A 76 7.66 53.53 -27.56
C ILE A 76 7.26 52.59 -26.42
N CYS A 77 8.04 51.53 -26.19
CA CYS A 77 7.81 50.61 -25.08
C CYS A 77 7.87 51.33 -23.73
N GLU A 78 8.87 52.18 -23.47
CA GLU A 78 8.99 52.95 -22.23
C GLU A 78 7.81 53.90 -22.00
N THR A 79 7.39 54.62 -23.05
CA THR A 79 6.21 55.50 -23.00
C THR A 79 4.95 54.71 -22.68
N LEU A 80 4.74 53.57 -23.35
CA LEU A 80 3.58 52.71 -23.10
C LEU A 80 3.63 52.00 -21.73
N LYS A 81 4.82 51.71 -21.19
CA LYS A 81 5.00 51.23 -19.81
C LYS A 81 4.58 52.29 -18.81
N ALA A 82 5.04 53.53 -18.98
CA ALA A 82 4.68 54.65 -18.11
C ALA A 82 3.16 54.89 -18.10
N LYS A 83 2.49 54.64 -19.23
CA LYS A 83 1.03 54.70 -19.36
C LYS A 83 0.30 53.40 -18.99
N GLN A 84 1.02 52.41 -18.46
CA GLN A 84 0.49 51.09 -18.09
C GLN A 84 -0.24 50.34 -19.22
N LYS A 85 0.05 50.67 -20.49
CA LYS A 85 -0.49 49.95 -21.65
C LYS A 85 0.41 48.79 -22.06
N PHE A 86 1.72 48.89 -21.86
CA PHE A 86 2.68 47.81 -22.14
C PHE A 86 3.28 47.24 -20.85
N THR A 87 3.44 45.93 -20.77
CA THR A 87 4.10 45.23 -19.66
C THR A 87 5.15 44.25 -20.16
N GLN A 88 6.26 44.16 -19.44
CA GLN A 88 7.25 43.08 -19.59
C GLN A 88 7.17 42.06 -18.45
N ASP A 89 6.43 42.40 -17.39
CA ASP A 89 6.12 41.45 -16.33
C ASP A 89 4.99 40.53 -16.81
N VAL A 90 5.41 39.37 -17.29
CA VAL A 90 4.54 38.34 -17.89
C VAL A 90 4.55 37.03 -17.09
N LYS A 91 5.38 36.96 -16.04
CA LYS A 91 5.55 35.77 -15.19
C LYS A 91 4.95 35.95 -13.79
N SER A 92 4.57 37.17 -13.40
CA SER A 92 3.98 37.40 -12.09
C SER A 92 2.59 36.79 -11.95
N GLU A 93 2.23 36.49 -10.70
CA GLU A 93 0.87 36.08 -10.33
C GLU A 93 -0.17 37.15 -10.72
N THR A 94 0.22 38.43 -10.69
CA THR A 94 -0.63 39.55 -11.12
C THR A 94 -0.98 39.45 -12.61
N PHE A 95 -0.01 39.13 -13.47
CA PHE A 95 -0.25 38.94 -14.90
C PHE A 95 -1.18 37.75 -15.16
N ARG A 96 -0.95 36.63 -14.46
CA ARG A 96 -1.84 35.46 -14.50
C ARG A 96 -3.27 35.82 -14.11
N LYS A 97 -3.48 36.43 -12.94
CA LYS A 97 -4.81 36.83 -12.44
C LYS A 97 -5.54 37.76 -13.43
N LYS A 98 -4.82 38.70 -14.04
CA LYS A 98 -5.37 39.56 -15.11
C LYS A 98 -5.79 38.75 -16.33
N CYS A 99 -4.97 37.78 -16.76
CA CYS A 99 -5.30 36.89 -17.88
C CYS A 99 -6.58 36.09 -17.59
N GLU A 100 -6.65 35.44 -16.42
CA GLU A 100 -7.80 34.65 -15.97
C GLU A 100 -9.09 35.48 -15.83
N GLN A 101 -8.99 36.74 -15.42
CA GLN A 101 -10.16 37.60 -15.22
C GLN A 101 -10.63 38.31 -16.50
N ARG A 102 -9.69 38.71 -17.38
CA ARG A 102 -10.00 39.60 -18.52
C ARG A 102 -10.07 38.88 -19.86
N LEU A 103 -9.40 37.73 -20.00
CA LEU A 103 -9.34 36.99 -21.25
C LEU A 103 -10.21 35.73 -21.23
N PHE A 104 -10.31 35.04 -20.09
CA PHE A 104 -11.20 33.89 -19.94
C PHE A 104 -12.64 34.32 -19.64
N THR A 105 -13.59 33.86 -20.44
CA THR A 105 -15.04 34.03 -20.19
C THR A 105 -15.70 32.79 -19.59
N GLN A 106 -15.05 31.65 -19.74
CA GLN A 106 -15.48 30.35 -19.23
C GLN A 106 -14.32 29.68 -18.51
N LYS A 107 -14.62 28.65 -17.71
CA LYS A 107 -13.60 27.87 -17.00
C LYS A 107 -12.63 27.18 -17.96
N ALA A 108 -13.17 26.59 -19.03
CA ALA A 108 -12.41 25.99 -20.12
C ALA A 108 -12.80 26.65 -21.44
N MET A 109 -11.82 27.03 -22.26
CA MET A 109 -12.09 27.58 -23.60
C MET A 109 -10.92 27.34 -24.57
N PRO A 110 -11.15 27.42 -25.90
CA PRO A 110 -10.09 27.24 -26.88
C PRO A 110 -8.98 28.28 -26.72
N TRP A 111 -7.72 27.87 -26.74
CA TRP A 111 -6.59 28.78 -26.57
C TRP A 111 -6.51 29.86 -27.67
N SER A 112 -6.93 29.53 -28.89
CA SER A 112 -7.05 30.47 -29.99
C SER A 112 -8.03 31.62 -29.68
N GLU A 113 -9.13 31.33 -28.98
CA GLU A 113 -10.10 32.35 -28.58
C GLU A 113 -9.54 33.24 -27.48
N VAL A 114 -8.77 32.69 -26.53
CA VAL A 114 -8.05 33.49 -25.52
C VAL A 114 -7.10 34.49 -26.20
N LYS A 115 -6.30 34.03 -27.17
CA LYS A 115 -5.39 34.91 -27.94
C LYS A 115 -6.13 35.94 -28.78
N LYS A 116 -7.25 35.56 -29.41
CA LYS A 116 -8.12 36.49 -30.15
C LYS A 116 -8.65 37.60 -29.25
N ARG A 117 -9.10 37.26 -28.03
CA ARG A 117 -9.56 38.24 -27.04
C ARG A 117 -8.44 39.14 -26.54
N ALA A 118 -7.22 38.62 -26.37
CA ALA A 118 -6.06 39.44 -26.04
C ALA A 118 -5.78 40.50 -27.13
N ALA A 119 -5.98 40.14 -28.40
CA ALA A 119 -5.80 41.06 -29.53
C ALA A 119 -6.94 42.09 -29.66
N THR A 120 -8.18 41.73 -29.31
CA THR A 120 -9.34 42.61 -29.51
C THR A 120 -9.73 43.43 -28.28
N ASN A 121 -9.30 43.05 -27.07
CA ASN A 121 -9.70 43.72 -25.83
C ASN A 121 -8.87 45.02 -25.58
N PRO A 122 -9.48 46.21 -25.66
CA PRO A 122 -8.77 47.48 -25.44
C PRO A 122 -8.24 47.66 -24.01
N HIS A 123 -8.85 46.99 -23.02
CA HIS A 123 -8.45 46.99 -21.61
C HIS A 123 -7.28 46.04 -21.32
N TRP A 124 -6.91 45.17 -22.27
CA TRP A 124 -5.77 44.28 -22.14
C TRP A 124 -4.45 45.06 -22.33
N GLN A 125 -3.46 44.73 -21.51
CA GLN A 125 -2.11 45.31 -21.63
C GLN A 125 -1.37 44.58 -22.73
N TRP A 126 -0.69 45.32 -23.59
CA TRP A 126 0.21 44.75 -24.57
C TRP A 126 1.45 44.17 -23.89
N HIS A 127 1.95 43.11 -24.49
CA HIS A 127 3.10 42.35 -24.03
C HIS A 127 3.81 41.78 -25.26
N HIS A 128 4.95 41.15 -25.04
CA HIS A 128 5.68 40.45 -26.10
C HIS A 128 4.83 39.31 -26.69
N MET A 129 4.99 38.99 -27.98
CA MET A 129 4.07 38.09 -28.71
C MET A 129 4.00 36.68 -28.12
N ASP A 130 5.11 36.20 -27.56
CA ASP A 130 5.27 34.88 -26.95
C ASP A 130 4.76 34.80 -25.51
N ALA A 131 4.45 35.93 -24.87
CA ALA A 131 4.16 35.96 -23.43
C ALA A 131 2.96 35.12 -23.01
N LEU A 132 1.87 35.11 -23.79
CA LEU A 132 0.69 34.30 -23.47
C LEU A 132 0.97 32.81 -23.64
N ASP A 133 1.62 32.43 -24.74
CA ASP A 133 1.97 31.02 -24.99
C ASP A 133 2.98 30.53 -23.94
N ALA A 134 3.96 31.36 -23.55
CA ALA A 134 4.89 31.08 -22.46
C ALA A 134 4.17 30.94 -21.11
N LEU A 135 3.24 31.85 -20.77
CA LEU A 135 2.44 31.78 -19.55
C LEU A 135 1.63 30.47 -19.51
N LYS A 136 0.91 30.15 -20.60
CA LYS A 136 0.14 28.91 -20.70
C LYS A 136 1.05 27.70 -20.48
N ASN A 137 2.17 27.61 -21.20
CA ASN A 137 3.08 26.48 -21.10
C ASN A 137 3.65 26.32 -19.69
N ASP A 138 4.02 27.43 -19.04
CA ASP A 138 4.53 27.42 -17.68
C ASP A 138 3.46 26.99 -16.65
N LEU A 139 2.21 27.44 -16.80
CA LEU A 139 1.11 27.09 -15.90
C LEU A 139 0.58 25.67 -16.12
N VAL A 140 0.55 25.19 -17.36
CA VAL A 140 0.22 23.79 -17.68
C VAL A 140 1.30 22.86 -17.13
N ARG A 141 2.58 23.20 -17.29
CA ARG A 141 3.69 22.41 -16.73
C ARG A 141 3.63 22.32 -15.20
N GLN A 142 3.12 23.36 -14.54
CA GLN A 142 2.99 23.42 -13.08
C GLN A 142 1.65 22.86 -12.56
N ASP A 143 0.85 22.24 -13.43
CA ASP A 143 -0.52 21.76 -13.13
C ASP A 143 -1.45 22.84 -12.53
N GLN A 144 -1.14 24.11 -12.81
CA GLN A 144 -1.95 25.24 -12.38
C GLN A 144 -3.09 25.51 -13.35
N TRP A 145 -2.89 25.20 -14.64
CA TRP A 145 -3.89 25.13 -15.72
C TRP A 145 -3.86 23.72 -16.32
N ARG A 146 -4.97 23.26 -16.91
CA ARG A 146 -5.04 21.96 -17.61
C ARG A 146 -5.30 22.17 -19.09
N GLU A 147 -4.63 21.40 -19.94
CA GLU A 147 -4.84 21.43 -21.40
C GLU A 147 -5.46 20.12 -21.88
N GLN A 148 -6.55 20.22 -22.63
CA GLN A 148 -7.22 19.09 -23.28
C GLN A 148 -7.47 19.43 -24.75
N GLY A 149 -6.64 18.87 -25.63
CA GLY A 149 -6.67 19.20 -27.05
C GLY A 149 -6.38 20.68 -27.28
N ASN A 150 -7.35 21.42 -27.84
CA ASN A 150 -7.24 22.87 -28.07
C ASN A 150 -7.79 23.73 -26.92
N TYR A 151 -8.37 23.14 -25.88
CA TYR A 151 -8.94 23.83 -24.73
C TYR A 151 -7.94 23.97 -23.59
N VAL A 152 -8.00 25.10 -22.91
CA VAL A 152 -7.27 25.36 -21.67
C VAL A 152 -8.28 25.63 -20.56
N GLU A 153 -8.15 24.92 -19.45
CA GLU A 153 -8.97 25.05 -18.25
C GLU A 153 -8.19 25.75 -17.12
N LYS A 154 -8.81 26.75 -16.51
CA LYS A 154 -8.28 27.51 -15.37
C LYS A 154 -8.89 27.03 -14.04
N PRO A 155 -8.24 27.28 -12.88
CA PRO A 155 -8.76 26.88 -11.57
C PRO A 155 -10.07 27.62 -11.19
N PRO A 156 -10.80 27.13 -10.17
CA PRO A 156 -10.50 25.96 -9.32
C PRO A 156 -10.80 24.62 -10.01
N PHE A 157 -9.93 23.63 -9.86
CA PHE A 157 -10.20 22.25 -10.29
C PHE A 157 -11.01 21.50 -9.23
N PRO A 158 -11.76 20.45 -9.60
CA PRO A 158 -12.28 19.51 -8.61
C PRO A 158 -11.15 19.04 -7.71
N LYS A 159 -11.37 19.11 -6.40
CA LYS A 159 -10.43 18.54 -5.43
C LYS A 159 -10.40 17.01 -5.65
N PRO A 160 -9.26 16.35 -5.38
CA PRO A 160 -9.18 14.89 -5.50
C PRO A 160 -10.23 14.23 -4.60
N HIS A 161 -10.75 13.08 -5.01
CA HIS A 161 -11.69 12.32 -4.18
C HIS A 161 -11.02 11.83 -2.90
N THR A 162 -11.82 11.50 -1.89
CA THR A 162 -11.36 10.77 -0.72
C THR A 162 -10.90 9.36 -1.11
N ASP A 163 -9.95 8.80 -0.36
CA ASP A 163 -9.42 7.45 -0.62
C ASP A 163 -8.92 6.81 0.69
N VAL A 164 -8.69 5.50 0.68
CA VAL A 164 -8.16 4.73 1.82
C VAL A 164 -6.92 3.97 1.37
N ARG A 165 -5.79 4.22 2.03
CA ARG A 165 -4.60 3.36 1.88
C ARG A 165 -4.60 2.27 2.93
N ILE A 166 -4.57 1.02 2.46
CA ILE A 166 -4.60 -0.18 3.31
C ILE A 166 -3.21 -0.80 3.34
N GLN A 167 -2.71 -1.09 4.52
CA GLN A 167 -1.45 -1.80 4.73
C GLN A 167 -1.66 -2.95 5.71
N GLU A 168 -1.39 -4.19 5.29
CA GLU A 168 -1.32 -5.34 6.20
C GLU A 168 -0.07 -5.21 7.08
N VAL A 169 -0.25 -5.18 8.40
CA VAL A 169 0.85 -5.07 9.37
C VAL A 169 1.33 -6.46 9.77
N THR A 170 0.40 -7.32 10.16
CA THR A 170 0.64 -8.72 10.54
C THR A 170 -0.57 -9.57 10.20
N ARG A 171 -0.35 -10.87 9.98
CA ARG A 171 -1.39 -11.89 9.91
C ARG A 171 -0.95 -13.11 10.71
N ASP A 172 -1.86 -13.69 11.49
CA ASP A 172 -1.67 -14.97 12.17
C ASP A 172 -2.31 -16.10 11.34
N ASP A 173 -1.49 -17.00 10.82
CA ASP A 173 -1.92 -18.13 9.99
C ASP A 173 -2.69 -19.22 10.76
N ARG A 174 -2.59 -19.25 12.10
CA ARG A 174 -3.37 -20.16 12.95
C ARG A 174 -4.78 -19.67 13.23
N THR A 175 -5.01 -18.36 13.21
CA THR A 175 -6.34 -17.80 13.51
C THR A 175 -7.01 -17.14 12.32
N GLY A 176 -6.24 -16.82 11.28
CA GLY A 176 -6.69 -16.04 10.13
C GLY A 176 -6.86 -14.55 10.44
N THR A 177 -6.48 -14.09 11.64
CA THR A 177 -6.59 -12.68 12.04
C THR A 177 -5.52 -11.86 11.32
N ALA A 178 -5.94 -10.85 10.59
CA ALA A 178 -5.07 -9.81 10.05
C ALA A 178 -5.24 -8.51 10.85
N VAL A 179 -4.12 -7.81 11.06
CA VAL A 179 -4.06 -6.46 11.60
C VAL A 179 -3.72 -5.52 10.45
N LEU A 180 -4.61 -4.56 10.18
CA LEU A 180 -4.48 -3.59 9.11
C LEU A 180 -4.23 -2.19 9.66
N LYS A 181 -3.38 -1.45 8.96
CA LYS A 181 -3.21 -0.01 9.10
C LYS A 181 -3.89 0.69 7.94
N LEU A 182 -4.95 1.41 8.26
CA LEU A 182 -5.78 2.20 7.36
C LEU A 182 -5.35 3.66 7.47
N THR A 183 -4.98 4.26 6.34
CA THR A 183 -4.61 5.68 6.27
C THR A 183 -5.63 6.41 5.40
N PRO A 184 -6.48 7.27 5.98
CA PRO A 184 -7.41 8.06 5.19
C PRO A 184 -6.63 9.08 4.35
N VAL A 185 -7.10 9.29 3.12
CA VAL A 185 -6.56 10.25 2.17
C VAL A 185 -7.67 11.23 1.83
N HIS A 186 -7.40 12.53 1.98
CA HIS A 186 -8.35 13.60 1.68
C HIS A 186 -9.69 13.55 2.45
N GLY A 187 -9.79 12.78 3.53
CA GLY A 187 -10.93 12.74 4.44
C GLY A 187 -10.51 12.26 5.84
N GLU A 188 -11.49 12.04 6.71
CA GLU A 188 -11.23 11.70 8.13
C GLU A 188 -12.02 10.50 8.64
N THR A 189 -13.26 10.30 8.18
CA THR A 189 -14.13 9.24 8.68
C THR A 189 -13.97 8.01 7.80
N LEU A 190 -13.57 6.88 8.40
CA LEU A 190 -13.46 5.61 7.70
C LEU A 190 -14.66 4.74 8.04
N HIS A 191 -15.33 4.23 7.01
CA HIS A 191 -16.37 3.22 7.11
C HIS A 191 -15.85 1.90 6.56
N TYR A 192 -16.36 0.78 7.06
CA TYR A 192 -16.02 -0.54 6.56
C TYR A 192 -17.26 -1.43 6.49
N GLU A 193 -17.23 -2.39 5.57
CA GLU A 193 -18.26 -3.40 5.40
C GLU A 193 -17.62 -4.75 5.09
N VAL A 194 -18.18 -5.82 5.64
CA VAL A 194 -17.66 -7.18 5.48
C VAL A 194 -18.41 -7.90 4.36
N GLY A 195 -17.69 -8.41 3.37
CA GLY A 195 -18.26 -9.18 2.26
C GLY A 195 -19.17 -8.38 1.30
N ALA A 196 -19.29 -7.06 1.49
CA ALA A 196 -20.06 -6.16 0.63
C ALA A 196 -19.33 -4.82 0.50
N VAL A 197 -19.87 -3.94 -0.34
CA VAL A 197 -19.31 -2.63 -0.66
C VAL A 197 -19.65 -1.63 0.46
N ALA A 198 -18.64 -0.99 1.04
CA ALA A 198 -18.79 -0.05 2.13
C ALA A 198 -19.51 1.22 1.67
N THR A 199 -20.43 1.68 2.50
CA THR A 199 -21.20 2.91 2.26
C THR A 199 -21.04 3.88 3.43
N PRO A 200 -21.45 5.15 3.30
CA PRO A 200 -21.49 6.07 4.43
C PRO A 200 -22.42 5.62 5.58
N ALA A 201 -23.30 4.63 5.33
CA ALA A 201 -24.15 4.02 6.35
C ALA A 201 -23.52 2.78 7.02
N SER A 202 -22.39 2.29 6.51
CA SER A 202 -21.67 1.14 7.07
C SER A 202 -20.94 1.49 8.37
N ALA A 203 -20.49 0.46 9.08
CA ALA A 203 -19.83 0.60 10.38
C ALA A 203 -18.59 1.51 10.30
N THR A 204 -18.37 2.32 11.34
CA THR A 204 -17.21 3.22 11.40
C THR A 204 -16.01 2.52 12.01
N VAL A 205 -14.84 2.72 11.41
CA VAL A 205 -13.56 2.26 11.96
C VAL A 205 -13.19 3.11 13.19
N THR A 206 -13.02 2.46 14.33
CA THR A 206 -12.65 3.12 15.60
C THR A 206 -11.15 3.29 15.77
N ASP A 207 -10.35 2.28 15.42
CA ASP A 207 -8.88 2.33 15.43
C ASP A 207 -8.30 2.05 14.03
N PRO A 208 -8.07 3.09 13.21
CA PRO A 208 -7.49 2.93 11.88
C PRO A 208 -6.06 2.39 11.89
N ARG A 209 -5.31 2.48 13.00
CA ARG A 209 -3.91 2.02 13.05
C ARG A 209 -3.81 0.54 13.40
N HIS A 210 -4.87 -0.03 13.95
CA HIS A 210 -4.92 -1.42 14.43
C HIS A 210 -6.29 -2.04 14.15
N PHE A 211 -6.72 -2.01 12.88
CA PHE A 211 -7.98 -2.63 12.49
C PHE A 211 -7.81 -4.15 12.38
N GLU A 212 -8.51 -4.90 13.23
CA GLU A 212 -8.45 -6.36 13.25
C GLU A 212 -9.64 -6.98 12.52
N THR A 213 -9.37 -7.97 11.67
CA THR A 213 -10.41 -8.76 11.01
C THR A 213 -9.94 -10.19 10.72
N ARG A 214 -10.88 -11.13 10.70
CA ARG A 214 -10.69 -12.52 10.22
C ARG A 214 -11.44 -12.80 8.93
N ASP A 215 -12.16 -11.81 8.42
CA ASP A 215 -13.02 -11.97 7.26
C ASP A 215 -12.17 -12.07 5.98
N LEU A 216 -12.73 -12.74 4.96
CA LEU A 216 -12.03 -12.96 3.70
C LEU A 216 -11.98 -11.71 2.82
N THR A 217 -13.04 -10.90 2.87
CA THR A 217 -13.16 -9.66 2.09
C THR A 217 -13.74 -8.57 2.98
N VAL A 218 -13.04 -7.45 3.05
CA VAL A 218 -13.50 -6.24 3.75
C VAL A 218 -13.30 -5.05 2.84
N SER A 219 -14.32 -4.23 2.67
CA SER A 219 -14.22 -2.98 1.91
C SER A 219 -14.18 -1.78 2.86
N PHE A 220 -13.50 -0.72 2.44
CA PHE A 220 -13.31 0.49 3.22
C PHE A 220 -13.65 1.73 2.42
N LEU A 221 -14.33 2.68 3.04
CA LEU A 221 -14.72 3.95 2.43
C LEU A 221 -14.25 5.12 3.29
N CYS A 222 -13.58 6.10 2.69
CA CYS A 222 -13.20 7.35 3.35
C CYS A 222 -14.25 8.43 3.05
N VAL A 223 -14.71 9.15 4.07
CA VAL A 223 -15.62 10.28 3.94
C VAL A 223 -14.98 11.52 4.58
N ASP A 224 -15.00 12.63 3.85
CA ASP A 224 -14.65 13.95 4.35
C ASP A 224 -15.88 14.60 4.96
N ALA A 225 -15.90 14.75 6.28
CA ALA A 225 -17.04 15.29 7.01
C ALA A 225 -17.20 16.80 6.79
N LYS A 226 -16.14 17.49 6.33
CA LYS A 226 -16.17 18.91 5.99
C LYS A 226 -16.71 19.19 4.59
N GLY A 227 -16.82 18.15 3.75
CA GLY A 227 -17.30 18.25 2.38
C GLY A 227 -16.37 19.06 1.46
N GLU A 228 -15.07 19.11 1.78
CA GLU A 228 -14.07 19.72 0.91
C GLU A 228 -13.74 18.81 -0.29
N HIS A 229 -13.73 17.51 -0.08
CA HIS A 229 -13.45 16.49 -1.07
C HIS A 229 -14.69 15.62 -1.30
N GLU A 230 -14.99 15.33 -2.57
CA GLU A 230 -16.05 14.39 -2.91
C GLU A 230 -15.65 12.98 -2.48
N THR A 231 -16.62 12.20 -2.00
CA THR A 231 -16.40 10.82 -1.58
C THR A 231 -15.91 9.99 -2.78
N GLY A 232 -14.79 9.27 -2.64
CA GLY A 232 -14.28 8.33 -3.63
C GLY A 232 -14.94 6.96 -3.57
N GLU A 233 -14.44 6.05 -4.39
CA GLU A 233 -14.91 4.66 -4.42
C GLU A 233 -14.36 3.85 -3.22
N PRO A 234 -15.12 2.88 -2.70
CA PRO A 234 -14.62 1.95 -1.68
C PRO A 234 -13.42 1.13 -2.17
N VAL A 235 -12.46 0.92 -1.27
CA VAL A 235 -11.27 0.09 -1.52
C VAL A 235 -11.44 -1.26 -0.84
N GLU A 236 -11.32 -2.34 -1.61
CA GLU A 236 -11.42 -3.71 -1.09
C GLU A 236 -10.05 -4.25 -0.66
N TRP A 237 -10.05 -4.92 0.50
CA TRP A 237 -8.95 -5.72 0.98
C TRP A 237 -9.37 -7.19 1.07
N HIS A 238 -8.44 -8.07 0.68
CA HIS A 238 -8.64 -9.50 0.66
C HIS A 238 -7.66 -10.17 1.61
N ASN A 239 -8.18 -11.01 2.49
CA ASN A 239 -7.38 -11.92 3.30
C ASN A 239 -6.89 -13.10 2.45
N ARG A 240 -6.13 -13.98 3.06
CA ARG A 240 -5.68 -15.25 2.46
C ARG A 240 -6.28 -16.41 3.22
N ILE A 241 -6.41 -17.55 2.56
CA ILE A 241 -6.82 -18.82 3.17
C ILE A 241 -5.56 -19.63 3.45
N THR A 242 -5.47 -20.21 4.64
CA THR A 242 -4.42 -21.16 5.03
C THR A 242 -5.08 -22.50 5.31
N ILE A 243 -4.62 -23.56 4.66
CA ILE A 243 -5.05 -24.92 4.98
C ILE A 243 -4.01 -25.54 5.91
N GLN A 244 -4.45 -26.01 7.06
CA GLN A 244 -3.65 -26.79 7.99
C GLN A 244 -4.06 -28.26 7.91
N SER A 245 -3.12 -29.14 8.21
CA SER A 245 -3.38 -30.57 8.28
C SER A 245 -2.76 -31.17 9.52
N ARG A 246 -3.38 -32.22 10.03
CA ARG A 246 -2.73 -33.13 10.97
C ARG A 246 -3.07 -34.59 10.67
N VAL A 247 -2.18 -35.47 11.10
CA VAL A 247 -2.29 -36.92 10.98
C VAL A 247 -2.48 -37.49 12.38
N PHE A 248 -3.37 -38.47 12.54
CA PHE A 248 -3.60 -39.14 13.82
C PHE A 248 -4.17 -40.55 13.60
N GLN A 249 -4.13 -41.41 14.61
CA GLN A 249 -4.75 -42.74 14.56
C GLN A 249 -6.12 -42.76 15.25
N SER A 250 -7.09 -43.45 14.66
CA SER A 250 -8.40 -43.70 15.26
C SER A 250 -8.95 -45.01 14.74
N ASP A 251 -9.47 -45.86 15.63
CA ASP A 251 -10.09 -47.15 15.30
C ASP A 251 -9.15 -48.09 14.50
N GLY A 252 -7.84 -48.00 14.75
CA GLY A 252 -6.81 -48.81 14.08
C GLY A 252 -6.40 -48.30 12.68
N GLU A 253 -6.94 -47.16 12.22
CA GLU A 253 -6.63 -46.56 10.93
C GLU A 253 -5.91 -45.21 11.07
N LYS A 254 -4.98 -44.91 10.16
CA LYS A 254 -4.37 -43.59 10.01
C LYS A 254 -5.39 -42.64 9.38
N ARG A 255 -5.66 -41.50 10.02
CA ARG A 255 -6.63 -40.50 9.56
C ARG A 255 -5.97 -39.14 9.40
N VAL A 256 -6.48 -38.37 8.44
CA VAL A 256 -6.06 -36.99 8.18
C VAL A 256 -7.22 -36.05 8.49
N GLU A 257 -6.94 -35.01 9.28
CA GLU A 257 -7.83 -33.87 9.47
C GLU A 257 -7.24 -32.66 8.75
N LEU A 258 -8.09 -31.97 7.99
CA LEU A 258 -7.78 -30.73 7.29
C LEU A 258 -8.62 -29.60 7.90
N GLN A 259 -8.08 -28.39 7.90
CA GLN A 259 -8.80 -27.20 8.36
C GLN A 259 -8.38 -25.98 7.54
N ALA A 260 -9.36 -25.26 6.99
CA ALA A 260 -9.13 -23.98 6.32
C ALA A 260 -9.35 -22.82 7.30
N ILE A 261 -8.44 -21.86 7.27
CA ILE A 261 -8.43 -20.68 8.13
C ILE A 261 -8.17 -19.42 7.27
N PRO A 262 -9.12 -18.47 7.17
CA PRO A 262 -10.51 -18.54 7.62
C PRO A 262 -11.31 -19.68 6.96
N GLU A 263 -12.51 -19.95 7.46
CA GLU A 263 -13.35 -21.06 7.00
C GLU A 263 -13.61 -20.98 5.49
N ALA A 264 -13.28 -22.07 4.79
CA ALA A 264 -13.48 -22.20 3.36
C ALA A 264 -13.73 -23.68 3.00
N PRO A 265 -14.53 -23.97 1.96
CA PRO A 265 -14.72 -25.33 1.48
C PRO A 265 -13.39 -25.93 0.99
N ILE A 266 -13.04 -27.12 1.51
CA ILE A 266 -11.82 -27.83 1.12
C ILE A 266 -12.17 -29.00 0.20
N ARG A 267 -11.38 -29.17 -0.86
CA ARG A 267 -11.32 -30.37 -1.68
C ARG A 267 -9.97 -31.04 -1.52
N TYR A 268 -9.93 -32.36 -1.56
CA TYR A 268 -8.68 -33.10 -1.40
C TYR A 268 -8.59 -34.35 -2.29
N THR A 269 -7.37 -34.79 -2.52
CA THR A 269 -7.02 -36.04 -3.24
C THR A 269 -5.95 -36.80 -2.46
N THR A 270 -5.95 -38.11 -2.58
CA THR A 270 -4.98 -39.02 -1.93
C THR A 270 -4.09 -39.76 -2.93
N ASP A 271 -4.28 -39.51 -4.23
CA ASP A 271 -3.59 -40.14 -5.36
C ASP A 271 -2.58 -39.20 -6.05
N GLY A 272 -2.44 -37.97 -5.54
CA GLY A 272 -1.56 -36.94 -6.10
C GLY A 272 -2.17 -36.16 -7.28
N SER A 273 -3.43 -36.41 -7.66
CA SER A 273 -4.13 -35.62 -8.67
C SER A 273 -4.53 -34.23 -8.15
N ASN A 274 -4.84 -33.29 -9.05
CA ASN A 274 -5.19 -31.92 -8.65
C ASN A 274 -6.58 -31.88 -7.95
N PRO A 275 -6.66 -31.40 -6.69
CA PRO A 275 -7.91 -31.36 -5.93
C PRO A 275 -8.99 -30.45 -6.52
N ASN A 276 -8.64 -29.45 -7.33
CA ASN A 276 -9.60 -28.54 -7.94
C ASN A 276 -10.37 -29.19 -9.11
N VAL A 277 -9.81 -30.22 -9.74
CA VAL A 277 -10.44 -30.92 -10.90
C VAL A 277 -11.27 -32.11 -10.45
N GLY A 278 -10.69 -32.98 -9.62
CA GLY A 278 -11.27 -34.27 -9.25
C GLY A 278 -11.27 -34.57 -7.75
N GLY A 279 -10.99 -33.58 -6.91
CA GLY A 279 -10.92 -33.76 -5.47
C GLY A 279 -12.28 -34.06 -4.84
N MET A 280 -12.25 -34.88 -3.80
CA MET A 280 -13.40 -35.14 -2.94
C MET A 280 -13.63 -33.95 -2.00
N THR A 281 -14.90 -33.64 -1.71
CA THR A 281 -15.25 -32.64 -0.69
C THR A 281 -14.82 -33.15 0.69
N TYR A 282 -14.17 -32.27 1.46
CA TYR A 282 -13.80 -32.56 2.84
C TYR A 282 -14.98 -32.31 3.78
N GLU A 283 -15.48 -33.38 4.41
CA GLU A 283 -16.61 -33.35 5.37
C GLU A 283 -16.16 -33.64 6.81
N GLY A 284 -14.86 -33.85 7.03
CA GLY A 284 -14.28 -34.23 8.31
C GLY A 284 -13.11 -35.20 8.17
N PRO A 285 -12.53 -35.67 9.30
CA PRO A 285 -11.38 -36.56 9.26
C PRO A 285 -11.64 -37.83 8.46
N PHE A 286 -10.75 -38.16 7.52
CA PHE A 286 -10.89 -39.31 6.63
C PHE A 286 -9.75 -40.31 6.84
N ALA A 287 -10.03 -41.59 6.60
CA ALA A 287 -9.02 -42.64 6.64
C ALA A 287 -8.11 -42.55 5.41
N VAL A 288 -6.81 -42.66 5.63
CA VAL A 288 -5.80 -42.65 4.58
C VAL A 288 -5.76 -44.02 3.90
N PRO A 289 -5.93 -44.11 2.57
CA PRO A 289 -5.77 -45.38 1.86
C PRO A 289 -4.36 -45.96 2.05
N GLU A 290 -4.22 -47.29 2.17
CA GLU A 290 -2.93 -47.95 2.43
C GLU A 290 -1.80 -47.58 1.46
N ASN A 291 -2.12 -47.25 0.21
CA ASN A 291 -1.16 -46.88 -0.83
C ASN A 291 -0.98 -45.36 -1.01
N ALA A 292 -1.64 -44.53 -0.20
CA ALA A 292 -1.52 -43.08 -0.29
C ALA A 292 -0.22 -42.62 0.37
N TYR A 293 0.66 -42.03 -0.43
CA TYR A 293 1.91 -41.40 0.04
C TYR A 293 1.80 -39.87 0.12
N ILE A 294 0.65 -39.33 -0.29
CA ILE A 294 0.41 -37.89 -0.37
C ILE A 294 -1.06 -37.56 -0.20
N VAL A 295 -1.34 -36.44 0.48
CA VAL A 295 -2.62 -35.74 0.44
C VAL A 295 -2.40 -34.35 -0.15
N LEU A 296 -3.12 -34.03 -1.22
CA LEU A 296 -3.21 -32.67 -1.75
C LEU A 296 -4.58 -32.10 -1.38
N ALA A 297 -4.59 -30.87 -0.87
CA ALA A 297 -5.82 -30.15 -0.53
C ALA A 297 -5.85 -28.78 -1.21
N GLY A 298 -7.03 -28.35 -1.61
CA GLY A 298 -7.29 -27.05 -2.21
C GLY A 298 -8.54 -26.43 -1.61
N ALA A 299 -8.56 -25.11 -1.45
CA ALA A 299 -9.74 -24.36 -1.05
C ALA A 299 -9.92 -23.17 -1.99
N GLU A 300 -11.14 -22.96 -2.44
CA GLU A 300 -11.52 -21.84 -3.31
C GLU A 300 -12.79 -21.19 -2.79
N THR A 301 -12.73 -19.89 -2.50
CA THR A 301 -13.91 -19.09 -2.16
C THR A 301 -13.66 -17.61 -2.43
N HIS A 302 -14.69 -16.89 -2.88
CA HIS A 302 -14.59 -15.45 -3.21
C HIS A 302 -13.41 -15.08 -4.14
N GLY A 303 -13.01 -15.99 -5.05
CA GLY A 303 -11.85 -15.80 -5.94
C GLY A 303 -10.48 -15.97 -5.27
N LEU A 304 -10.45 -16.30 -3.97
CA LEU A 304 -9.25 -16.65 -3.23
C LEU A 304 -9.00 -18.14 -3.33
N VAL A 305 -7.75 -18.52 -3.58
CA VAL A 305 -7.32 -19.91 -3.74
C VAL A 305 -6.21 -20.21 -2.74
N ALA A 306 -6.28 -21.37 -2.10
CA ALA A 306 -5.22 -21.94 -1.28
C ALA A 306 -4.96 -23.39 -1.66
N GLU A 307 -3.70 -23.79 -1.58
CA GLU A 307 -3.25 -25.15 -1.84
C GLU A 307 -2.41 -25.64 -0.65
N HIS A 308 -2.49 -26.93 -0.36
CA HIS A 308 -1.75 -27.57 0.71
C HIS A 308 -1.33 -28.98 0.31
N ARG A 309 -0.13 -29.34 0.75
CA ARG A 309 0.47 -30.65 0.49
C ARG A 309 0.89 -31.25 1.82
N LEU A 310 0.48 -32.48 2.03
CA LEU A 310 0.91 -33.32 3.14
C LEU A 310 1.51 -34.60 2.56
N ASP A 311 2.80 -34.80 2.77
CA ASP A 311 3.47 -36.05 2.45
C ASP A 311 3.26 -37.06 3.59
N LEU A 312 2.97 -38.31 3.24
CA LEU A 312 2.72 -39.40 4.19
C LEU A 312 3.90 -40.37 4.13
N ASP A 313 4.68 -40.47 5.21
CA ASP A 313 5.86 -41.33 5.25
C ASP A 313 5.50 -42.83 5.20
N ALA A 314 6.29 -43.59 4.43
CA ALA A 314 6.11 -45.04 4.24
C ALA A 314 6.47 -45.87 5.49
N ALA A 315 7.30 -45.33 6.41
CA ALA A 315 7.66 -46.00 7.66
C ALA A 315 6.49 -46.08 8.67
N ASP A 316 5.48 -45.22 8.51
CA ASP A 316 4.29 -45.16 9.35
C ASP A 316 3.12 -46.02 8.81
N SER A 317 3.37 -46.86 7.80
CA SER A 317 2.32 -47.52 7.01
C SER A 317 1.81 -48.84 7.59
N ALA A 318 2.49 -49.42 8.59
CA ALA A 318 1.97 -50.57 9.29
C ALA A 318 1.13 -50.08 10.50
N PRO A 319 -0.21 -50.15 10.48
CA PRO A 319 -1.00 -49.85 11.66
C PRO A 319 -0.52 -50.74 12.80
N VAL A 320 -0.18 -50.14 13.94
CA VAL A 320 0.25 -50.87 15.12
C VAL A 320 -0.93 -51.75 15.55
N LYS A 321 -0.82 -53.05 15.30
CA LYS A 321 -1.87 -54.02 15.66
C LYS A 321 -1.80 -54.27 17.16
N ILE A 322 -2.63 -53.56 17.90
CA ILE A 322 -2.83 -53.75 19.33
C ILE A 322 -3.99 -54.73 19.55
N ASP A 323 -3.76 -55.76 20.34
CA ASP A 323 -4.82 -56.63 20.85
C ASP A 323 -5.65 -55.86 21.90
N PRO A 324 -6.95 -55.57 21.66
CA PRO A 324 -7.75 -54.74 22.56
C PRO A 324 -7.91 -55.32 23.97
N GLU A 325 -7.82 -56.64 24.12
CA GLU A 325 -8.10 -57.35 25.37
C GLU A 325 -6.86 -57.56 26.25
N ARG A 326 -5.65 -57.35 25.69
CA ARG A 326 -4.38 -57.51 26.42
C ARG A 326 -3.88 -56.17 26.96
N PRO A 327 -3.24 -56.15 28.14
CA PRO A 327 -2.56 -54.95 28.62
C PRO A 327 -1.58 -54.39 27.58
N ALA A 328 -1.35 -53.08 27.62
CA ALA A 328 -0.43 -52.42 26.69
C ALA A 328 0.43 -51.39 27.43
N VAL A 329 1.70 -51.32 27.08
CA VAL A 329 2.64 -50.30 27.53
C VAL A 329 3.05 -49.48 26.34
N TRP A 330 2.83 -48.17 26.42
CA TRP A 330 3.29 -47.20 25.42
C TRP A 330 4.55 -46.51 25.93
N LYS A 331 5.70 -46.93 25.42
CA LYS A 331 7.06 -46.43 25.69
C LYS A 331 7.35 -45.14 24.93
N HIS A 332 6.52 -44.14 25.16
CA HIS A 332 6.70 -42.80 24.63
C HIS A 332 6.88 -41.81 25.77
N LYS A 333 7.80 -40.87 25.59
CA LYS A 333 8.07 -39.87 26.64
C LYS A 333 6.91 -38.85 26.67
N HIS A 334 6.19 -38.80 27.78
CA HIS A 334 5.17 -37.78 28.01
C HIS A 334 5.70 -36.69 28.93
N LYS A 335 5.44 -35.43 28.60
CA LYS A 335 5.89 -34.28 29.38
C LYS A 335 4.79 -33.24 29.49
N SER A 336 4.57 -32.73 30.70
CA SER A 336 3.84 -31.50 30.99
C SER A 336 4.78 -30.50 31.66
N GLU A 337 4.73 -29.24 31.23
CA GLU A 337 5.61 -28.18 31.74
C GLU A 337 4.88 -27.22 32.68
N THR A 338 3.54 -27.23 32.64
CA THR A 338 2.70 -26.36 33.47
C THR A 338 1.81 -27.15 34.42
N THR A 339 1.37 -26.46 35.48
CA THR A 339 0.40 -27.03 36.43
C THR A 339 -0.89 -27.45 35.72
N GLN A 340 -1.39 -26.64 34.77
CA GLN A 340 -2.61 -26.94 34.02
C GLN A 340 -2.45 -28.19 33.15
N GLU A 341 -1.35 -28.30 32.41
CA GLU A 341 -1.05 -29.48 31.59
C GLU A 341 -0.91 -30.73 32.46
N THR A 342 -0.25 -30.62 33.62
CA THR A 342 -0.07 -31.74 34.55
C THR A 342 -1.42 -32.27 35.06
N TYR A 343 -2.32 -31.39 35.51
CA TYR A 343 -3.66 -31.83 35.95
C TYR A 343 -4.54 -32.33 34.79
N THR A 344 -4.34 -31.82 33.58
CA THR A 344 -5.01 -32.35 32.38
C THR A 344 -4.56 -33.79 32.13
N LEU A 345 -3.24 -34.04 32.19
CA LEU A 345 -2.67 -35.38 32.05
C LEU A 345 -3.17 -36.33 33.14
N LEU A 346 -3.19 -35.89 34.41
CA LEU A 346 -3.76 -36.69 35.51
C LEU A 346 -5.25 -37.03 35.28
N GLY A 347 -6.03 -36.09 34.75
CA GLY A 347 -7.43 -36.31 34.37
C GLY A 347 -7.57 -37.37 33.27
N GLN A 348 -6.68 -37.35 32.27
CA GLN A 348 -6.64 -38.37 31.22
C GLN A 348 -6.25 -39.74 31.80
N LEU A 349 -5.23 -39.80 32.67
CA LEU A 349 -4.83 -41.05 33.34
C LEU A 349 -6.00 -41.68 34.11
N LYS A 350 -6.77 -40.87 34.83
CA LYS A 350 -8.01 -41.34 35.50
C LYS A 350 -9.04 -41.87 34.52
N ARG A 351 -9.30 -41.12 33.44
CA ARG A 351 -10.34 -41.45 32.46
C ARG A 351 -10.05 -42.77 31.74
N PHE A 352 -8.80 -43.01 31.38
CA PHE A 352 -8.38 -44.19 30.62
C PHE A 352 -7.74 -45.27 31.50
N GLN A 353 -7.79 -45.11 32.82
CA GLN A 353 -7.24 -46.05 33.81
C GLN A 353 -5.75 -46.35 33.59
N ALA A 354 -5.01 -45.39 33.06
CA ALA A 354 -3.60 -45.51 32.76
C ALA A 354 -2.73 -45.19 33.98
N SER A 355 -1.58 -45.83 34.06
CA SER A 355 -0.54 -45.58 35.07
C SER A 355 0.75 -45.10 34.40
N ILE A 356 1.53 -44.27 35.08
CA ILE A 356 2.85 -43.82 34.61
C ILE A 356 3.92 -44.80 35.09
N LEU A 357 4.83 -45.16 34.19
CA LEU A 357 6.10 -45.83 34.47
C LEU A 357 7.24 -44.82 34.34
N GLY A 358 8.16 -44.78 35.31
CA GLY A 358 9.28 -43.83 35.31
C GLY A 358 8.80 -42.39 35.45
N SER A 359 8.16 -42.08 36.58
CA SER A 359 7.64 -40.74 36.85
C SER A 359 8.73 -39.81 37.37
N LYS A 360 8.71 -38.56 36.88
CA LYS A 360 9.45 -37.44 37.42
C LYS A 360 8.47 -36.29 37.66
N VAL A 361 8.13 -36.06 38.92
CA VAL A 361 7.28 -34.94 39.35
C VAL A 361 8.19 -33.85 39.88
N SER A 362 8.08 -32.63 39.36
CA SER A 362 8.84 -31.50 39.84
C SER A 362 7.94 -30.30 40.17
N ILE A 363 8.27 -29.60 41.24
CA ILE A 363 7.68 -28.30 41.60
C ILE A 363 8.80 -27.29 41.60
N VAL A 364 8.72 -26.30 40.69
CA VAL A 364 9.77 -25.28 40.52
C VAL A 364 9.20 -23.90 40.78
N SER A 365 9.83 -23.17 41.70
CA SER A 365 9.60 -21.76 42.00
C SER A 365 10.80 -20.91 41.56
N GLU A 366 10.76 -19.59 41.78
CA GLU A 366 11.87 -18.69 41.39
C GLU A 366 13.20 -19.02 42.08
N SER A 367 13.17 -19.60 43.28
CA SER A 367 14.37 -19.80 44.13
C SER A 367 14.56 -21.22 44.66
N HIS A 368 13.55 -22.07 44.55
CA HIS A 368 13.55 -23.42 45.12
C HIS A 368 12.88 -24.41 44.17
N TRP A 369 13.35 -25.66 44.22
CA TRP A 369 12.77 -26.77 43.47
C TRP A 369 12.64 -27.99 44.38
N LEU A 370 11.59 -28.78 44.14
CA LEU A 370 11.42 -30.12 44.69
C LEU A 370 11.17 -31.10 43.56
N GLU A 371 11.66 -32.31 43.72
CA GLU A 371 11.52 -33.36 42.71
C GLU A 371 11.27 -34.71 43.39
N PHE A 372 10.36 -35.47 42.80
CA PHE A 372 10.13 -36.88 43.07
C PHE A 372 10.42 -37.66 41.80
N ASN A 373 11.22 -38.71 41.92
CA ASN A 373 11.56 -39.62 40.83
C ASN A 373 11.25 -41.06 41.24
N SER A 374 10.63 -41.80 40.33
CA SER A 374 10.48 -43.25 40.43
C SER A 374 11.26 -43.97 39.34
N ASP A 375 11.62 -45.22 39.58
CA ASP A 375 12.15 -46.08 38.52
C ASP A 375 11.08 -46.39 37.45
N ASP A 376 11.53 -47.01 36.36
CA ASP A 376 10.72 -47.37 35.19
C ASP A 376 9.87 -48.64 35.38
N GLN A 377 9.93 -49.27 36.55
CA GLN A 377 9.13 -50.46 36.89
C GLN A 377 7.97 -50.13 37.84
N LEU A 378 8.08 -49.05 38.61
CA LEU A 378 7.03 -48.60 39.52
C LEU A 378 5.91 -47.90 38.73
N ALA A 379 4.79 -48.60 38.58
CA ALA A 379 3.55 -48.03 38.04
C ALA A 379 2.84 -47.16 39.08
N LEU A 380 2.66 -45.87 38.77
CA LEU A 380 1.90 -44.95 39.60
C LEU A 380 0.63 -44.51 38.87
N ASP A 381 -0.52 -44.75 39.49
CA ASP A 381 -1.79 -44.24 39.01
C ASP A 381 -1.96 -42.74 39.33
N ALA A 382 -3.01 -42.14 38.77
CA ALA A 382 -3.28 -40.73 38.97
C ALA A 382 -3.52 -40.35 40.44
N ALA A 383 -4.09 -41.24 41.26
CA ALA A 383 -4.37 -40.95 42.67
C ALA A 383 -3.08 -40.93 43.49
N ALA A 384 -2.16 -41.86 43.23
CA ALA A 384 -0.84 -41.88 43.85
C ALA A 384 -0.01 -40.65 43.45
N LEU A 385 -0.07 -40.24 42.19
CA LEU A 385 0.62 -39.04 41.71
C LEU A 385 0.03 -37.76 42.30
N GLU A 386 -1.30 -37.65 42.43
CA GLU A 386 -1.94 -36.52 43.11
C GLU A 386 -1.51 -36.43 44.57
N SER A 387 -1.50 -37.55 45.30
CA SER A 387 -1.03 -37.60 46.69
C SER A 387 0.45 -37.23 46.80
N THR A 388 1.27 -37.62 45.82
CA THR A 388 2.69 -37.24 45.74
C THR A 388 2.84 -35.73 45.53
N ILE A 389 2.08 -35.16 44.59
CA ILE A 389 2.06 -33.72 44.32
C ILE A 389 1.61 -32.93 45.55
N GLU A 390 0.57 -33.39 46.26
CA GLU A 390 0.11 -32.77 47.52
C GLU A 390 1.19 -32.80 48.59
N SER A 391 1.89 -33.93 48.71
CA SER A 391 3.01 -34.09 49.65
C SER A 391 4.15 -33.12 49.33
N LEU A 392 4.52 -32.98 48.05
CA LEU A 392 5.52 -32.00 47.62
C LEU A 392 5.05 -30.56 47.85
N ARG A 393 3.77 -30.25 47.56
CA ARG A 393 3.17 -28.93 47.82
C ARG A 393 3.09 -28.57 49.30
N SER A 394 3.02 -29.55 50.20
CA SER A 394 3.06 -29.30 51.64
C SER A 394 4.42 -28.72 52.08
N VAL A 395 5.49 -29.00 51.34
CA VAL A 395 6.85 -28.50 51.58
C VAL A 395 7.12 -27.21 50.79
N LEU A 396 6.81 -27.21 49.49
CA LEU A 396 6.95 -26.03 48.61
C LEU A 396 5.58 -25.61 48.07
N LYS A 397 4.98 -24.61 48.73
CA LYS A 397 3.61 -24.16 48.44
C LYS A 397 3.45 -23.49 47.07
N ASP A 398 4.47 -22.73 46.67
CA ASP A 398 4.49 -21.91 45.46
C ASP A 398 5.38 -22.53 44.39
N GLY A 399 4.93 -22.53 43.13
CA GLY A 399 5.70 -23.08 42.00
C GLY A 399 4.82 -23.76 40.95
N GLN A 400 5.38 -23.91 39.74
CA GLN A 400 4.77 -24.68 38.66
C GLN A 400 5.08 -26.16 38.83
N ILE A 401 4.06 -27.00 38.59
CA ILE A 401 4.24 -28.45 38.55
C ILE A 401 4.54 -28.86 37.12
N ALA A 402 5.59 -29.66 36.95
CA ALA A 402 5.87 -30.37 35.72
C ALA A 402 5.94 -31.88 36.02
N LEU A 403 5.44 -32.69 35.09
CA LEU A 403 5.43 -34.14 35.17
C LEU A 403 6.04 -34.71 33.89
N GLU A 404 7.04 -35.56 34.04
CA GLU A 404 7.57 -36.39 32.97
C GLU A 404 7.25 -37.85 33.26
N ALA A 405 6.88 -38.59 32.22
CA ALA A 405 6.67 -40.02 32.24
C ALA A 405 7.51 -40.65 31.14
N PHE A 406 8.19 -41.76 31.47
CA PHE A 406 8.93 -42.54 30.48
C PHE A 406 8.00 -43.37 29.60
N ALA A 407 6.95 -43.95 30.20
CA ALA A 407 5.96 -44.75 29.51
C ALA A 407 4.61 -44.70 30.23
N LEU A 408 3.54 -45.03 29.51
CA LEU A 408 2.21 -45.23 30.06
C LEU A 408 1.82 -46.70 29.99
N SER A 409 1.28 -47.24 31.08
CA SER A 409 0.74 -48.59 31.16
C SER A 409 -0.78 -48.52 31.20
N PHE A 410 -1.42 -49.29 30.32
CA PHE A 410 -2.86 -49.40 30.18
C PHE A 410 -3.31 -50.83 30.53
N PRO A 411 -4.39 -50.99 31.32
CA PRO A 411 -4.90 -52.31 31.68
C PRO A 411 -5.36 -53.14 30.48
N ALA A 412 -5.82 -52.49 29.41
CA ALA A 412 -6.23 -53.10 28.15
C ALA A 412 -5.81 -52.26 26.94
N GLY A 413 -5.49 -52.91 25.83
CA GLY A 413 -5.13 -52.27 24.57
C GLY A 413 -6.21 -51.34 24.05
N GLN A 414 -7.48 -51.63 24.34
CA GLN A 414 -8.59 -50.74 24.00
C GLN A 414 -8.45 -49.35 24.64
N GLN A 415 -7.96 -49.26 25.87
CA GLN A 415 -7.80 -47.98 26.57
C GLN A 415 -6.66 -47.15 25.99
N LEU A 416 -5.59 -47.81 25.52
CA LEU A 416 -4.52 -47.15 24.77
C LEU A 416 -5.06 -46.61 23.43
N LEU A 417 -5.84 -47.40 22.70
CA LEU A 417 -6.47 -46.97 21.45
C LEU A 417 -7.41 -45.78 21.66
N ASP A 418 -8.22 -45.82 22.73
CA ASP A 418 -9.13 -44.74 23.11
C ASP A 418 -8.37 -43.47 23.53
N TRP A 419 -7.25 -43.61 24.25
CA TRP A 419 -6.36 -42.50 24.60
C TRP A 419 -5.83 -41.83 23.35
N VAL A 420 -5.21 -42.60 22.45
CA VAL A 420 -4.59 -42.12 21.20
C VAL A 420 -5.61 -41.37 20.35
N LYS A 421 -6.84 -41.89 20.30
CA LYS A 421 -7.99 -41.25 19.64
C LYS A 421 -8.39 -39.92 20.30
N ASP A 422 -8.40 -39.85 21.63
CA ASP A 422 -8.76 -38.65 22.40
C ASP A 422 -7.71 -37.54 22.27
N VAL A 423 -6.43 -37.89 22.38
CA VAL A 423 -5.31 -36.93 22.25
C VAL A 423 -4.90 -36.67 20.81
N ARG A 424 -5.47 -37.42 19.85
CA ARG A 424 -5.26 -37.26 18.40
C ARG A 424 -3.79 -37.37 18.00
N THR A 425 -3.13 -38.41 18.49
CA THR A 425 -1.73 -38.77 18.21
C THR A 425 -1.64 -40.04 17.38
N ASP A 426 -0.43 -40.44 17.01
CA ASP A 426 -0.10 -41.71 16.36
C ASP A 426 0.78 -42.59 17.25
N LEU A 427 0.72 -43.91 16.98
CA LEU A 427 1.55 -44.92 17.63
C LEU A 427 2.56 -45.47 16.64
N HIS A 428 3.77 -45.73 17.13
CA HIS A 428 4.81 -46.45 16.40
C HIS A 428 4.99 -47.86 16.98
N THR A 429 5.19 -48.85 16.11
CA THR A 429 5.32 -50.27 16.50
C THR A 429 6.45 -50.51 17.50
N GLU A 430 7.53 -49.73 17.43
CA GLU A 430 8.70 -49.85 18.31
C GLU A 430 8.43 -49.31 19.72
N GLU A 431 7.36 -48.52 19.91
CA GLU A 431 7.01 -47.90 21.19
C GLU A 431 5.93 -48.67 21.96
N VAL A 432 5.30 -49.69 21.37
CA VAL A 432 4.17 -50.39 22.01
C VAL A 432 4.55 -51.82 22.36
N GLU A 433 4.39 -52.19 23.63
CA GLU A 433 4.59 -53.55 24.13
C GLU A 433 3.30 -54.11 24.74
N GLN A 434 2.93 -55.33 24.36
CA GLN A 434 1.85 -56.09 25.02
C GLN A 434 2.45 -57.32 25.74
N PRO A 435 2.51 -57.32 27.08
CA PRO A 435 3.06 -58.43 27.86
C PRO A 435 2.25 -59.71 27.73
#